data_AF-A0AAX3E4E6-F1
#
_entry.id   AF-A0AAX3E4E6-F1
#
_cell.length_a   1.000
_cell.length_b   1.000
_cell.length_c   1.000
_cell.angle_alpha   90.00
_cell.angle_beta   90.00
_cell.angle_gamma   90.00
#
_symmetry.space_group_name_H-M   'P 1'
#
loop_
_entity.id
_entity.type
_entity.pdbx_description
1 polymer ?
#
loop_
_entity_poly.entity_id
_entity_poly.type
_entity_poly.pdbx_seq_one_letter_code
_entity_poly.pdbx_strand_id
1 'polypeptide(L)'
;MTMVGRALLAFGALMLICAVGWWWITFGDVVRFSYLSASEAATCLVGNSSVCELARSLCRASHPSVVASYWWGTFWIGVAMTSASLTVTTPRSQ
;
A
#
# COMPACT_ATOMS: atom_id res chain seq x y z
N MET A 1 -17.26 1.35 20.65
CA MET A 1 -16.20 2.00 19.84
C MET A 1 -15.97 3.40 20.37
N THR A 2 -14.81 3.64 20.99
CA THR A 2 -14.41 4.99 21.43
C THR A 2 -14.17 5.90 20.23
N MET A 3 -14.33 7.22 20.40
CA MET A 3 -14.06 8.23 19.35
C MET A 3 -12.65 8.06 18.75
N VAL A 4 -11.69 7.74 19.61
CA VAL A 4 -10.29 7.45 19.27
C VAL A 4 -10.16 6.25 18.32
N GLY A 5 -10.84 5.14 18.61
CA GLY A 5 -10.83 3.96 17.74
C GLY A 5 -11.40 4.24 16.34
N ARG A 6 -12.47 5.05 16.25
CA ARG A 6 -13.05 5.44 14.95
C ARG A 6 -12.12 6.34 14.15
N ALA A 7 -11.45 7.29 14.81
CA ALA A 7 -10.46 8.16 14.17
C ALA A 7 -9.28 7.34 13.62
N LEU A 8 -8.70 6.46 14.43
CA LEU A 8 -7.60 5.56 14.01
C LEU A 8 -7.99 4.68 12.82
N LEU A 9 -9.20 4.12 12.83
CA LEU A 9 -9.68 3.27 11.74
C LEU A 9 -9.89 4.08 10.46
N ALA A 10 -10.47 5.29 10.55
CA ALA A 10 -10.63 6.18 9.40
C ALA A 10 -9.29 6.61 8.80
N PHE A 11 -8.31 7.00 9.64
CA PHE A 11 -6.97 7.35 9.18
C PHE A 11 -6.23 6.17 8.57
N GLY A 12 -6.29 4.98 9.19
CA GLY A 12 -5.69 3.76 8.67
C GLY A 12 -6.29 3.35 7.31
N ALA A 13 -7.62 3.42 7.19
CA ALA A 13 -8.31 3.15 5.93
C ALA A 13 -7.92 4.17 4.84
N LEU A 14 -7.83 5.45 5.18
CA LEU A 14 -7.39 6.49 4.24
C LEU A 14 -5.97 6.21 3.74
N MET A 15 -5.06 5.85 4.65
CA MET A 15 -3.68 5.47 4.32
C MET A 15 -3.62 4.25 3.40
N LEU A 16 -4.45 3.22 3.65
CA LEU A 16 -4.53 2.05 2.78
C LEU A 16 -5.03 2.40 1.37
N ILE A 17 -6.06 3.26 1.27
CA ILE A 17 -6.57 3.73 -0.02
C ILE A 17 -5.48 4.51 -0.77
N CYS A 18 -4.77 5.43 -0.09
CA CYS A 18 -3.66 6.16 -0.68
C CYS A 18 -2.52 5.23 -1.12
N ALA A 19 -2.19 4.21 -0.32
CA ALA A 19 -1.14 3.24 -0.67
C ALA A 19 -1.51 2.40 -1.90
N VAL A 20 -2.74 1.90 -1.97
CA VAL A 20 -3.25 1.14 -3.13
C VAL A 20 -3.36 2.04 -4.35
N GLY A 21 -3.82 3.29 -4.19
CA GLY A 21 -3.86 4.28 -5.27
C GLY A 21 -2.47 4.59 -5.82
N TRP A 22 -1.48 4.79 -4.94
CA TRP A 22 -0.10 5.00 -5.34
C TRP A 22 0.47 3.79 -6.09
N TRP A 23 0.24 2.59 -5.55
CA TRP A 23 0.64 1.35 -6.22
C TRP A 23 -0.01 1.21 -7.60
N TRP A 24 -1.29 1.53 -7.74
CA TRP A 24 -1.98 1.48 -9.03
C TRP A 24 -1.39 2.48 -10.04
N ILE A 25 -0.98 3.67 -9.60
CA ILE A 25 -0.33 4.64 -10.49
C ILE A 25 1.08 4.16 -10.90
N THR A 26 1.83 3.53 -9.99
CA THR A 26 3.18 3.04 -10.28
C THR A 26 3.18 1.77 -11.16
N PHE A 27 2.28 0.82 -10.89
CA PHE A 27 2.28 -0.51 -11.52
C PHE A 27 1.10 -0.76 -12.47
N GLY A 28 0.11 0.13 -12.54
CA GLY A 28 -1.09 -0.05 -13.37
C GLY A 28 -0.76 -0.12 -14.85
N ASP A 29 0.21 0.69 -15.32
CA ASP A 29 0.68 0.63 -16.71
C ASP A 29 1.36 -0.71 -17.01
N VAL A 30 2.30 -1.17 -16.18
CA VAL A 30 3.00 -2.45 -16.42
C VAL A 30 2.06 -3.65 -16.42
N VAL A 31 0.96 -3.62 -15.65
CA VAL A 31 -0.10 -4.64 -15.71
C VAL A 31 -0.96 -4.47 -16.96
N ARG A 32 -1.35 -3.24 -17.33
CA ARG A 32 -2.17 -2.96 -18.53
C ARG A 32 -1.48 -3.30 -19.84
N PHE A 33 -0.18 -3.07 -19.92
CA PHE A 33 0.64 -3.36 -21.09
C PHE A 33 1.20 -4.80 -21.06
N SER A 34 0.76 -5.64 -20.11
CA SER A 34 1.20 -7.04 -19.97
C SER A 34 2.72 -7.22 -19.87
N TYR A 35 3.45 -6.23 -19.33
CA TYR A 35 4.86 -6.39 -18.98
C TYR A 35 5.05 -7.31 -17.78
N LEU A 36 4.05 -7.37 -16.89
CA LEU A 36 4.06 -8.17 -15.67
C LEU A 36 2.68 -8.78 -15.41
N SER A 37 2.64 -9.95 -14.77
CA SER A 37 1.36 -10.54 -14.33
C SER A 37 0.77 -9.74 -13.16
N ALA A 38 -0.57 -9.68 -13.09
CA ALA A 38 -1.28 -8.99 -12.02
C ALA A 38 -0.91 -9.53 -10.62
N SER A 39 -0.65 -10.83 -10.50
CA SER A 39 -0.21 -11.48 -9.27
C SER A 39 1.21 -11.07 -8.86
N GLU A 40 2.12 -10.92 -9.82
CA GLU A 40 3.49 -10.45 -9.57
C GLU A 40 3.49 -8.97 -9.17
N ALA A 41 2.69 -8.15 -9.83
CA ALA A 41 2.51 -6.76 -9.45
C ALA A 41 1.94 -6.66 -8.03
N ALA A 42 0.95 -7.51 -7.68
CA ALA A 42 0.35 -7.51 -6.35
C ALA A 42 1.37 -7.90 -5.26
N THR A 43 2.32 -8.79 -5.55
CA THR A 43 3.42 -9.07 -4.60
C THR A 43 4.29 -7.84 -4.33
N CYS A 44 4.39 -6.90 -5.27
CA CYS A 44 5.09 -5.62 -5.08
C CYS A 44 4.33 -4.62 -4.19
N LEU A 45 3.03 -4.85 -3.94
CA LEU A 45 2.28 -4.06 -2.97
C LEU A 45 2.75 -4.39 -1.54
N VAL A 46 2.95 -5.67 -1.25
CA VAL A 46 3.16 -6.19 0.11
C VAL A 46 4.63 -6.44 0.43
N GLY A 47 5.47 -6.67 -0.60
CA GLY A 47 6.86 -7.02 -0.43
C GLY A 47 7.78 -6.36 -1.46
N ASN A 48 9.03 -6.80 -1.46
CA ASN A 48 10.04 -6.37 -2.40
C ASN A 48 10.73 -7.60 -3.00
N SER A 49 10.65 -7.74 -4.32
CA SER A 49 11.28 -8.83 -5.07
C SER A 49 12.02 -8.24 -6.27
N SER A 50 12.89 -9.02 -6.91
CA SER A 50 13.64 -8.61 -8.11
C SER A 50 12.71 -8.12 -9.24
N VAL A 51 11.55 -8.74 -9.39
CA VAL A 51 10.50 -8.33 -10.33
C VAL A 51 9.97 -6.92 -10.03
N CYS A 52 9.83 -6.56 -8.76
CA CYS A 52 9.40 -5.23 -8.33
C CYS A 52 10.45 -4.15 -8.60
N GLU A 53 11.72 -4.52 -8.51
CA GLU A 53 12.82 -3.62 -8.82
C GLU A 53 12.87 -3.32 -10.33
N LEU A 54 12.66 -4.36 -11.16
CA LEU A 54 12.51 -4.22 -12.60
C LEU A 54 11.31 -3.33 -12.97
N ALA A 55 10.14 -3.59 -12.39
CA ALA A 55 8.96 -2.77 -12.65
C ALA A 55 9.14 -1.30 -12.18
N ARG A 56 9.85 -1.05 -11.07
CA ARG A 56 10.22 0.31 -10.65
C ARG A 56 11.18 0.99 -11.62
N SER A 57 12.10 0.26 -12.25
CA SER A 57 13.02 0.87 -13.22
C SER A 57 12.29 1.31 -14.49
N LEU A 58 11.33 0.50 -14.97
CA LEU A 58 10.44 0.86 -16.08
C LEU A 58 9.55 2.07 -15.75
N CYS A 59 9.01 2.13 -14.53
CA CYS A 59 8.22 3.27 -14.07
C CYS A 59 9.09 4.54 -13.97
N ARG A 60 10.31 4.45 -13.42
CA ARG A 60 11.26 5.58 -13.33
C ARG A 60 11.63 6.17 -14.69
N ALA A 61 11.63 5.37 -15.75
CA ALA A 61 11.92 5.83 -17.10
C ALA A 61 10.80 6.69 -17.69
N SER A 62 9.55 6.48 -17.25
CA SER A 62 8.35 7.07 -17.88
C SER A 62 7.65 8.11 -17.00
N HIS A 63 7.87 8.08 -15.68
CA HIS A 63 7.14 8.88 -14.70
C HIS A 63 8.06 9.71 -13.80
N PRO A 64 7.57 10.85 -13.26
CA PRO A 64 8.32 11.67 -12.32
C PRO A 64 8.70 10.89 -11.06
N SER A 65 9.87 11.24 -10.50
CA SER A 65 10.51 10.54 -9.38
C SER A 65 9.60 10.34 -8.17
N VAL A 66 8.65 11.25 -7.94
CA VAL A 66 7.65 11.15 -6.86
C VAL A 66 6.84 9.86 -6.98
N VAL A 67 6.26 9.58 -8.15
CA VAL A 67 5.46 8.36 -8.38
C VAL A 67 6.32 7.11 -8.30
N ALA A 68 7.55 7.21 -8.82
CA ALA A 68 8.48 6.10 -8.86
C ALA A 68 9.14 5.80 -7.50
N SER A 69 9.03 6.70 -6.53
CA SER A 69 9.52 6.53 -5.16
C SER A 69 8.60 5.68 -4.28
N TYR A 70 7.74 4.86 -4.90
CA TYR A 70 6.82 3.95 -4.23
C TYR A 70 7.52 3.13 -3.15
N TRP A 71 7.01 3.23 -1.92
CA TRP A 71 7.56 2.53 -0.76
C TRP A 71 6.53 1.56 -0.18
N TRP A 72 6.86 0.27 -0.23
CA TRP A 72 6.04 -0.83 0.27
C TRP A 72 5.71 -0.71 1.78
N GLY A 73 6.52 0.04 2.53
CA GLY A 73 6.25 0.35 3.94
C GLY A 73 4.96 1.14 4.17
N THR A 74 4.50 1.94 3.20
CA THR A 74 3.25 2.74 3.34
C THR A 74 2.01 1.85 3.51
N PHE A 75 1.95 0.72 2.81
CA PHE A 75 0.89 -0.27 2.96
C PHE A 75 0.91 -0.86 4.39
N TRP A 76 2.09 -1.27 4.88
CA TRP A 76 2.23 -1.85 6.21
C TRP A 76 1.93 -0.87 7.34
N ILE A 77 2.25 0.42 7.17
CA ILE A 77 1.87 1.46 8.13
C ILE A 77 0.34 1.56 8.23
N GLY A 78 -0.36 1.53 7.09
CA GLY A 78 -1.82 1.49 7.04
C GLY A 78 -2.38 0.26 7.75
N VAL A 79 -1.85 -0.93 7.44
CA VAL A 79 -2.26 -2.20 8.07
C VAL A 79 -2.03 -2.16 9.59
N ALA A 80 -0.86 -1.70 10.04
CA ALA A 80 -0.52 -1.59 11.45
C ALA A 80 -1.46 -0.62 12.18
N MET A 81 -1.76 0.54 11.60
CA MET A 81 -2.71 1.50 12.15
C MET A 81 -4.13 0.93 12.23
N THR A 82 -4.62 0.28 11.19
CA THR A 82 -5.94 -0.37 11.22
C THR A 82 -5.99 -1.51 12.24
N SER A 83 -4.91 -2.27 12.38
CA SER A 83 -4.82 -3.37 13.37
C SER A 83 -4.78 -2.83 14.80
N ALA A 84 -4.04 -1.76 15.05
CA ALA A 84 -4.01 -1.07 16.34
C ALA A 84 -5.37 -0.46 16.70
N SER A 85 -6.17 -0.03 15.72
CA SER A 85 -7.52 0.47 15.98
C SER A 85 -8.41 -0.61 16.62
N LEU A 86 -8.23 -1.89 16.22
CA LEU A 86 -8.96 -3.02 16.79
C LEU A 86 -8.62 -3.24 18.25
N THR A 87 -7.34 -3.21 18.62
CA THR A 87 -6.89 -3.41 20.01
C THR A 87 -7.34 -2.28 20.94
N VAL A 88 -7.42 -1.04 20.44
CA VAL A 88 -7.96 0.12 21.18
C VAL A 88 -9.48 0.03 21.33
N THR A 89 -10.19 -0.61 20.39
CA THR A 89 -11.64 -0.79 20.47
C THR A 89 -12.10 -2.00 21.26
N THR A 90 -11.24 -3.01 21.46
CA THR A 90 -11.55 -4.19 22.29
C THR A 90 -11.67 -3.74 23.75
N PRO A 91 -12.87 -3.80 24.35
CA PRO A 91 -12.98 -3.65 25.80
C PRO A 91 -12.16 -4.78 26.41
N ARG A 92 -11.17 -4.44 27.24
CA ARG A 92 -10.43 -5.43 28.02
C ARG A 92 -11.47 -6.07 28.98
N SER A 93 -12.07 -7.19 28.58
CA SER A 93 -12.87 -8.02 29.48
C SER A 93 -11.91 -8.67 30.48
N GLN A 94 -11.60 -7.94 31.55
CA GLN A 94 -11.24 -8.55 32.83
C GLN A 94 -12.52 -8.89 33.58
#